data_AF-A0A2M7R4K0-F1
#
_entry.id   AF-A0A2M7R4K0-F1
#
_cell.length_a   1.000
_cell.length_b   1.000
_cell.length_c   1.000
_cell.angle_alpha   90.00
_cell.angle_beta   90.00
_cell.angle_gamma   90.00
#
_symmetry.space_group_name_H-M   'P 1'
#
loop_
_entity.id
_entity.type
_entity.pdbx_description
1 polymer ?
#
loop_
_entity_poly.entity_id
_entity_poly.type
_entity_poly.pdbx_seq_one_letter_code
_entity_poly.pdbx_strand_id
1 'polypeptide(L)' 'MIIRERRKELGRVFLDMGKYLFTTIAIGSLVSKDIKLSAVIVALIASAIVLIIGFYTVPKDKEE' A
#
# COMPACT_ATOMS: atom_id res chain seq x y z
N MET A 1 -15.51 0.19 20.74
CA MET A 1 -14.98 1.43 20.11
C MET A 1 -13.48 1.34 19.84
N ILE A 2 -12.63 1.14 20.85
CA ILE A 2 -11.15 1.16 20.73
C ILE A 2 -10.59 0.27 19.61
N ILE A 3 -11.02 -1.00 19.52
CA ILE A 3 -10.49 -1.93 18.50
C ILE A 3 -10.85 -1.48 17.07
N ARG A 4 -12.04 -0.91 16.87
CA ARG A 4 -12.49 -0.42 15.54
C ARG A 4 -11.64 0.78 15.10
N GLU A 5 -11.39 1.72 16.00
CA GLU A 5 -10.54 2.88 15.73
C GLU A 5 -9.10 2.47 15.44
N ARG A 6 -8.54 1.54 16.23
CA ARG A 6 -7.20 0.99 16.00
C ARG A 6 -7.07 0.30 14.64
N ARG A 7 -8.08 -0.47 14.23
CA ARG A 7 -8.11 -1.10 12.90
C ARG A 7 -8.23 -0.06 11.78
N LYS A 8 -9.01 1.01 11.98
CA LYS A 8 -9.14 2.11 11.03
C LYS A 8 -7.81 2.87 10.87
N GLU A 9 -7.12 3.14 11.97
CA GLU A 9 -5.81 3.78 12.00
C GLU A 9 -4.75 2.91 11.31
N LEU A 10 -4.64 1.63 11.70
CA LEU A 10 -3.74 0.66 11.05
C LEU A 10 -4.01 0.53 9.55
N GLY A 11 -5.28 0.38 9.16
CA GLY A 11 -5.65 0.27 7.75
C GLY A 11 -5.26 1.50 6.95
N ARG A 12 -5.41 2.71 7.51
CA ARG A 12 -4.93 3.96 6.88
C ARG A 12 -3.42 3.96 6.70
N VAL A 13 -2.66 3.56 7.73
CA VAL A 13 -1.19 3.46 7.64
C VAL A 13 -0.77 2.51 6.51
N PHE A 14 -1.38 1.32 6.42
CA PHE A 14 -1.08 0.38 5.33
C PHE A 14 -1.43 0.96 3.95
N LEU A 15 -2.54 1.67 3.81
CA LEU A 15 -2.91 2.31 2.54
C LEU A 15 -1.90 3.39 2.15
N ASP A 16 -1.45 4.22 3.10
CA ASP A 16 -0.47 5.27 2.83
C ASP A 16 0.91 4.69 2.52
N MET A 17 1.34 3.64 3.24
CA MET A 17 2.55 2.88 2.91
C MET A 17 2.48 2.30 1.50
N GLY A 18 1.36 1.69 1.12
CA GLY A 18 1.16 1.13 -0.21
C GLY A 18 1.25 2.18 -1.31
N LYS A 19 0.66 3.37 -1.10
CA LYS A 19 0.79 4.50 -2.03
C LYS A 19 2.24 4.96 -2.17
N TYR A 20 2.93 5.17 -1.05
CA TYR A 20 4.32 5.64 -1.08
C TYR A 20 5.26 4.63 -1.74
N LEU A 21 5.07 3.32 -1.51
CA LEU A 21 5.81 2.28 -2.21
C LEU A 21 5.53 2.35 -3.72
N PHE A 22 4.26 2.46 -4.12
CA PHE A 22 3.89 2.56 -5.53
C PHE A 22 4.49 3.80 -6.20
N THR A 23 4.40 4.97 -5.55
CA THR A 23 5.02 6.22 -6.03
C THR A 23 6.53 6.10 -6.12
N THR A 24 7.19 5.48 -5.14
CA THR A 24 8.64 5.27 -5.15
C THR A 24 9.07 4.39 -6.31
N ILE A 25 8.33 3.31 -6.60
CA ILE A 25 8.61 2.44 -7.74
C ILE A 25 8.38 3.17 -9.05
N ALA A 26 7.29 3.94 -9.16
CA ALA A 26 6.96 4.69 -10.37
C ALA A 26 7.99 5.79 -10.67
N ILE A 27 8.43 6.54 -9.65
CA ILE A 27 9.49 7.54 -9.82
C ILE A 27 10.83 6.85 -10.07
N GLY A 28 11.13 5.80 -9.30
CA GLY A 28 12.38 5.04 -9.42
C GLY A 28 12.57 4.45 -10.82
N SER A 29 11.51 3.92 -11.44
CA SER A 29 11.55 3.37 -12.80
C SER A 29 11.77 4.43 -13.89
N LEU A 30 11.37 5.68 -13.63
CA LEU A 30 11.60 6.80 -14.55
C LEU A 30 13.01 7.40 -14.41
N VAL A 31 13.57 7.40 -13.19
CA VAL A 31 14.86 8.06 -12.90
C VAL A 31 16.04 7.10 -13.05
N SER A 32 15.88 5.82 -12.73
CA SER A 32 16.98 4.84 -12.78
C SER A 32 17.07 4.17 -14.15
N LYS A 33 18.24 4.26 -14.77
CA LYS A 33 18.51 3.66 -16.09
C LYS A 33 18.72 2.15 -16.07
N ASP A 34 19.15 1.59 -14.94
CA ASP A 34 19.57 0.17 -14.81
C ASP A 34 18.70 -0.66 -13.87
N ILE A 35 17.42 -0.28 -13.70
CA ILE A 35 16.51 -1.09 -12.89
C ILE A 35 16.17 -2.39 -13.64
N LYS A 36 16.44 -3.52 -12.97
CA LYS A 36 16.01 -4.84 -13.45
C LYS A 36 14.48 -4.90 -13.44
N LEU A 37 13.88 -5.28 -14.57
CA LEU A 37 12.43 -5.43 -14.71
C LEU A 37 11.82 -6.35 -13.63
N SER A 38 12.54 -7.41 -13.27
CA SER A 38 12.13 -8.32 -12.19
C SER A 38 11.99 -7.62 -10.83
N ALA A 39 12.86 -6.67 -10.51
CA ALA A 39 12.78 -5.90 -9.27
C ALA A 39 11.53 -5.00 -9.26
N VAL A 40 11.18 -4.39 -10.39
CA VAL A 40 9.96 -3.57 -10.53
C VAL A 40 8.71 -4.43 -10.29
N ILE A 41 8.65 -5.61 -10.93
CA ILE A 41 7.52 -6.53 -10.81
C ILE A 41 7.34 -6.98 -9.36
N VAL A 42 8.43 -7.39 -8.68
CA VAL A 42 8.38 -7.80 -7.27
C VAL A 42 7.91 -6.64 -6.38
N ALA A 43 8.42 -5.44 -6.62
CA ALA A 43 8.04 -4.27 -5.83
C ALA A 43 6.57 -3.87 -6.05
N LEU A 44 6.06 -3.99 -7.28
CA LEU A 44 4.65 -3.76 -7.61
C LEU A 44 3.75 -4.78 -6.89
N ILE A 45 4.12 -6.06 -6.91
CA ILE A 45 3.37 -7.12 -6.21
C ILE A 45 3.35 -6.85 -4.70
N ALA A 46 4.50 -6.53 -4.10
CA ALA A 46 4.58 -6.21 -2.68
C ALA A 46 3.70 -4.99 -2.32
N SER A 47 3.73 -3.94 -3.14
CA SER A 47 2.89 -2.75 -2.96
C SER A 47 1.40 -3.08 -3.05
N ALA A 48 1.00 -3.92 -4.01
CA ALA A 48 -0.38 -4.37 -4.16
C ALA A 48 -0.85 -5.18 -2.94
N ILE A 49 -0.01 -6.07 -2.41
CA ILE A 49 -0.31 -6.83 -1.18
C ILE A 49 -0.55 -5.88 0.00
N VAL A 50 0.32 -4.88 0.18
CA VAL A 50 0.18 -3.89 1.26
C VAL A 50 -1.12 -3.10 1.13
N LEU A 51 -1.48 -2.68 -0.09
CA LEU A 51 -2.75 -2.00 -0.35
C LEU A 51 -3.96 -2.88 -0.06
N ILE A 52 -3.92 -4.15 -0.47
CA ILE A 52 -4.99 -5.13 -0.18
C ILE A 52 -5.14 -5.30 1.33
N ILE A 53 -4.04 -5.50 2.06
CA ILE A 53 -4.07 -5.62 3.53
C ILE A 53 -4.69 -4.36 4.14
N GLY A 54 -4.26 -3.17 3.73
CA GLY A 54 -4.84 -1.90 4.20
C GLY A 54 -6.34 -1.82 3.94
N PHE A 55 -6.78 -2.14 2.72
CA PHE A 55 -8.18 -2.11 2.32
C PHE A 55 -9.06 -3.05 3.15
N TYR A 56 -8.61 -4.29 3.41
CA TYR A 56 -9.36 -5.24 4.25
C TYR A 56 -9.23 -4.98 5.75
N THR A 57 -8.21 -4.22 6.17
CA THR A 57 -8.00 -3.84 7.57
C THR A 57 -8.90 -2.69 7.98
N VAL A 58 -9.12 -1.70 7.09
CA VAL A 58 -10.06 -0.61 7.33
C VAL A 58 -11.47 -1.18 7.51
N PRO A 59 -12.10 -1.01 8.69
CA PRO A 59 -13.47 -1.45 8.88
C PRO A 59 -14.37 -0.70 7.88
N LYS A 60 -15.20 -1.44 7.14
CA LYS A 60 -16.19 -0.84 6.25
C LYS A 60 -17.15 -0.04 7.12
N ASP A 61 -17.17 1.28 6.95
CA ASP A 61 -18.24 2.13 7.46
C ASP A 61 -19.49 1.81 6.62
N LYS A 62 -20.06 0.61 6.77
CA LYS A 62 -21.43 0.36 6.31
C LYS A 62 -22.32 1.16 7.25
N GLU A 63 -22.73 2.32 6.75
CA GLU A 63 -24.02 2.98 6.95
C GLU A 63 -24.79 2.48 8.19
N GLU A 64 -24.74 3.27 9.27
CA GLU A 64 -25.94 3.62 10.02
C GLU A 64 -26.48 4.92 9.44
#